data_AF-S6BEP3-F1
#
_entry.id   AF-S6BEP3-F1
#
_cell.length_a   1.000
_cell.length_b   1.000
_cell.length_c   1.000
_cell.angle_alpha   90.00
_cell.angle_beta   90.00
_cell.angle_gamma   90.00
#
_symmetry.space_group_name_H-M   'P 1'
#
loop_
_entity.id
_entity.type
_entity.pdbx_description
1 polymer ?
#
loop_
_entity_poly.entity_id
_entity_poly.type
_entity_poly.pdbx_seq_one_letter_code
_entity_poly.pdbx_strand_id
1 'polypeptide(L)'
;MLTGDVHTALAGKLFAVHLMSGAQWVFSAHDAFVVGGVLVLYFEIFKSTGTGMASVLDHTLSMLVFIVFLVEFLMVAGCGTSTFFALALMSLLDVIAGFTVSIVAARRDFAIGDSVR
;
A
#
# COMPACT_ATOMS: atom_id res chain seq x y z
N MET A 1 8.19 -21.18 -20.19
CA MET A 1 7.07 -22.05 -19.79
C MET A 1 6.57 -21.78 -18.36
N LEU A 2 7.37 -21.19 -17.45
CA LEU A 2 6.94 -20.85 -16.07
C LEU A 2 6.04 -19.61 -15.92
N THR A 3 5.90 -18.77 -16.95
CA THR A 3 5.16 -17.49 -16.87
C THR A 3 3.65 -17.64 -17.08
N GLY A 4 3.20 -18.75 -17.66
CA GLY A 4 1.77 -19.00 -17.95
C GLY A 4 0.97 -19.34 -16.69
N ASP A 5 1.59 -20.07 -15.75
CA ASP A 5 0.91 -20.59 -14.56
C ASP A 5 0.54 -19.52 -13.54
N VAL A 6 1.36 -18.46 -13.42
CA VAL A 6 1.18 -17.40 -12.42
C VAL A 6 -0.08 -16.58 -12.70
N HIS A 7 -0.33 -16.27 -13.98
CA HIS A 7 -1.51 -15.51 -14.39
C HIS A 7 -2.80 -16.30 -14.15
N THR A 8 -2.77 -17.60 -14.42
CA THR A 8 -3.92 -18.50 -14.17
C THR A 8 -4.15 -18.71 -12.67
N ALA A 9 -3.08 -18.80 -11.87
CA ALA A 9 -3.17 -18.92 -10.41
C ALA A 9 -3.75 -17.66 -9.76
N LEU A 10 -3.29 -16.47 -10.16
CA LEU A 10 -3.80 -15.19 -9.64
C LEU A 10 -5.22 -14.87 -10.17
N ALA A 11 -5.56 -15.28 -11.39
CA ALA A 11 -6.89 -15.11 -11.97
C ALA A 11 -7.91 -16.15 -11.47
N GLY A 12 -7.47 -17.13 -10.68
CA GLY A 12 -8.34 -18.10 -10.04
C GLY A 12 -9.39 -17.42 -9.15
N LYS A 13 -10.66 -17.75 -9.39
CA LYS A 13 -11.77 -17.30 -8.53
C LYS A 13 -11.61 -17.97 -7.16
N LEU A 14 -11.46 -17.18 -6.10
CA LEU A 14 -11.39 -17.68 -4.73
C LEU A 14 -12.78 -17.97 -4.18
N PHE A 15 -13.70 -17.00 -4.32
CA PHE A 15 -15.09 -17.17 -3.94
C PHE A 15 -15.99 -16.21 -4.72
N ALA A 16 -17.28 -16.53 -4.77
CA ALA A 16 -18.29 -15.64 -5.35
C ALA A 16 -19.47 -15.53 -4.40
N VAL A 17 -19.91 -14.31 -4.12
CA VAL A 17 -21.05 -14.01 -3.25
C VAL A 17 -22.12 -13.29 -4.04
N HIS A 18 -23.36 -13.74 -3.88
CA HIS A 18 -24.51 -13.04 -4.42
C HIS A 18 -24.89 -11.92 -3.45
N LEU A 19 -24.82 -10.66 -3.89
CA LEU A 19 -25.22 -9.52 -3.07
C LEU A 19 -26.74 -9.36 -3.05
N MET A 20 -27.25 -8.70 -2.02
CA MET A 20 -28.65 -8.26 -1.94
C MET A 20 -29.06 -7.30 -3.08
N SER A 21 -28.09 -6.70 -3.77
CA SER A 21 -28.32 -5.91 -4.99
C SER A 21 -28.57 -6.75 -6.25
N GLY A 22 -28.45 -8.09 -6.18
CA GLY A 22 -28.54 -9.00 -7.32
C GLY A 22 -27.25 -9.15 -8.13
N ALA A 23 -26.19 -8.42 -7.78
CA ALA A 23 -24.88 -8.54 -8.40
C ALA A 23 -24.14 -9.79 -7.88
N GLN A 24 -23.44 -10.49 -8.77
CA GLN A 24 -22.45 -11.49 -8.36
C GLN A 24 -21.10 -10.82 -8.17
N TRP A 25 -20.66 -10.76 -6.93
CA TRP A 25 -19.32 -10.32 -6.61
C TRP A 25 -18.39 -11.52 -6.59
N VAL A 26 -17.48 -11.53 -7.55
CA VAL A 26 -16.45 -12.55 -7.70
C VAL A 26 -15.17 -11.99 -7.11
N PHE A 27 -14.64 -12.67 -6.10
CA PHE A 27 -13.38 -12.33 -5.47
C PHE A 27 -12.29 -13.24 -6.01
N SER A 28 -11.29 -12.63 -6.63
CA SER A 28 -10.13 -13.30 -7.20
C SER A 28 -8.91 -13.14 -6.29
N ALA A 29 -7.85 -13.92 -6.54
CA ALA A 29 -6.61 -13.75 -5.78
C ALA A 29 -5.98 -12.37 -6.00
N HIS A 30 -6.20 -11.73 -7.16
CA HIS A 30 -5.84 -10.34 -7.39
C HIS A 30 -6.50 -9.40 -6.35
N ASP A 31 -7.81 -9.55 -6.13
CA ASP A 31 -8.55 -8.69 -5.19
C ASP A 31 -8.06 -8.88 -3.75
N ALA A 32 -7.61 -10.09 -3.40
CA ALA A 32 -7.00 -10.38 -2.10
C ALA A 32 -5.71 -9.58 -1.87
N PHE A 33 -4.85 -9.47 -2.89
CA PHE A 33 -3.66 -8.65 -2.80
C PHE A 33 -4.00 -7.18 -2.61
N VAL A 34 -4.98 -6.63 -3.35
CA VAL A 34 -5.42 -5.24 -3.18
C VAL A 34 -5.91 -5.00 -1.76
N VAL A 35 -6.80 -5.85 -1.25
CA VAL A 35 -7.31 -5.74 0.12
C VAL A 35 -6.18 -5.83 1.15
N GLY A 36 -5.22 -6.75 0.94
CA GLY A 36 -4.01 -6.83 1.76
C GLY A 36 -3.20 -5.53 1.76
N GLY A 37 -2.98 -4.94 0.58
CA GLY A 37 -2.30 -3.65 0.42
C GLY A 37 -3.02 -2.52 1.15
N VAL A 38 -4.35 -2.45 1.06
CA VAL A 38 -5.18 -1.47 1.82
C VAL A 38 -4.94 -1.63 3.32
N LEU A 39 -4.96 -2.86 3.84
CA LEU A 39 -4.81 -3.13 5.26
C LEU A 39 -3.42 -2.76 5.76
N VAL A 40 -2.37 -3.10 5.01
CA VAL A 40 -0.99 -2.69 5.33
C VAL A 40 -0.88 -1.17 5.35
N LEU A 41 -1.42 -0.48 4.35
CA LEU A 41 -1.43 0.98 4.29
C LEU A 41 -2.14 1.59 5.51
N TYR A 42 -3.25 1.00 5.94
CA TYR A 42 -3.95 1.43 7.16
C TYR A 42 -3.04 1.30 8.37
N PHE A 43 -2.36 0.17 8.56
CA PHE A 43 -1.44 -0.02 9.70
C PHE A 43 -0.28 0.97 9.71
N GLU A 44 0.29 1.29 8.55
CA GLU A 44 1.38 2.28 8.43
C GLU A 44 0.92 3.69 8.82
N ILE A 45 -0.31 4.09 8.47
CA ILE A 45 -0.89 5.36 8.90
C ILE A 45 -0.98 5.45 10.44
N PHE A 46 -1.36 4.38 11.14
CA PHE A 46 -1.34 4.37 12.61
C PHE A 46 0.08 4.54 13.13
N LYS A 47 1.05 3.81 12.57
CA LYS A 47 2.42 3.85 13.08
C LYS A 47 3.11 5.19 12.83
N SER A 48 2.79 5.85 11.71
CA SER A 48 3.31 7.18 11.36
C SER A 48 2.87 8.29 12.32
N THR A 49 1.88 8.07 13.19
CA THR A 49 1.49 9.07 14.21
C THR A 49 2.44 9.16 15.40
N GLY A 50 3.39 8.24 15.55
CA GLY A 50 4.44 8.30 16.58
C GLY A 50 5.67 9.10 16.12
N THR A 51 6.15 10.02 16.96
CA THR A 51 7.40 10.76 16.71
C THR A 51 8.60 9.96 17.25
N GLY A 52 9.45 9.39 16.38
CA GLY A 52 10.66 8.66 16.80
C GLY A 52 11.36 7.85 15.69
N MET A 53 12.39 7.05 16.05
CA MET A 53 13.14 6.17 15.13
C MET A 53 12.25 5.20 14.34
N ALA A 54 11.08 4.84 14.87
CA ALA A 54 10.11 4.00 14.18
C ALA A 54 9.59 4.67 12.88
N SER A 55 9.35 5.98 12.89
CA SER A 55 8.84 6.72 11.72
C SER A 55 9.85 6.77 10.57
N VAL A 56 11.15 6.80 10.86
CA VAL A 56 12.21 6.77 9.84
C VAL A 56 12.28 5.39 9.17
N LEU A 57 12.15 4.32 9.95
CA LEU A 57 12.11 2.96 9.42
C LEU A 57 10.88 2.74 8.53
N ASP A 58 9.73 3.29 8.89
CA ASP A 58 8.50 3.18 8.09
C ASP A 58 8.64 3.85 6.74
N HIS A 59 9.26 5.03 6.75
CA HIS A 59 9.56 5.74 5.54
C HIS A 59 10.50 4.96 4.61
N THR A 60 11.52 4.31 5.18
CA THR A 60 12.50 3.55 4.41
C THR A 60 11.94 2.23 3.89
N LEU A 61 11.09 1.56 4.69
CA LEU A 61 10.43 0.31 4.33
C LEU A 61 9.38 0.53 3.25
N SER A 62 8.54 1.55 3.38
CA SER A 62 7.53 1.92 2.38
C SER A 62 8.16 2.30 1.04
N MET A 63 9.27 3.06 1.06
CA MET A 63 10.04 3.38 -0.13
C MET A 63 10.61 2.12 -0.81
N LEU A 64 11.12 1.16 -0.03
CA LEU A 64 11.63 -0.11 -0.55
C LEU A 64 10.51 -0.93 -1.19
N VAL A 65 9.37 -1.08 -0.51
CA VAL A 65 8.19 -1.81 -1.01
C VAL A 65 7.67 -1.17 -2.31
N PHE A 66 7.63 0.17 -2.37
CA PHE A 66 7.27 0.88 -3.59
C PHE A 66 8.21 0.59 -4.75
N ILE A 67 9.52 0.62 -4.52
CA ILE A 67 10.52 0.31 -5.55
C ILE A 67 10.34 -1.13 -6.05
N VAL A 68 10.12 -2.10 -5.16
CA VAL A 68 9.90 -3.50 -5.54
C VAL A 68 8.66 -3.63 -6.43
N PHE A 69 7.51 -3.08 -6.01
CA PHE A 69 6.29 -3.14 -6.81
C PHE A 69 6.42 -2.41 -8.15
N LEU A 70 7.11 -1.26 -8.18
CA LEU A 70 7.33 -0.51 -9.41
C LEU A 70 8.23 -1.28 -10.39
N VAL A 71 9.32 -1.87 -9.90
CA VAL A 71 10.24 -2.67 -10.72
C VAL A 71 9.55 -3.93 -11.22
N GLU A 72 8.83 -4.65 -10.38
CA GLU A 72 8.08 -5.84 -10.77
C GLU A 72 7.00 -5.51 -11.80
N PHE A 73 6.23 -4.42 -11.61
CA PHE A 73 5.22 -3.97 -12.57
C PHE A 73 5.82 -3.65 -13.95
N LEU A 74 7.01 -3.04 -14.00
CA LEU A 74 7.66 -2.64 -15.26
C LEU A 74 8.42 -3.79 -15.94
N MET A 75 9.02 -4.70 -15.18
CA MET A 75 9.94 -5.73 -15.70
C MET A 75 9.32 -7.12 -15.79
N VAL A 76 8.27 -7.43 -15.02
CA VAL A 76 7.64 -8.75 -14.97
C VAL A 76 6.31 -8.71 -15.72
N ALA A 77 6.25 -9.38 -16.87
CA ALA A 77 5.05 -9.42 -17.71
C ALA A 77 3.79 -9.94 -16.98
N GLY A 78 3.96 -10.80 -15.97
CA GLY A 78 2.86 -11.29 -15.14
C GLY A 78 2.35 -10.31 -14.08
N CYS A 79 3.09 -9.23 -13.83
CA CYS A 79 2.75 -8.18 -12.88
C CYS A 79 2.14 -6.94 -13.56
N GLY A 80 2.01 -6.92 -14.89
CA GLY A 80 1.41 -5.81 -15.65
C GLY A 80 -0.11 -5.71 -15.52
N THR A 81 -0.66 -5.86 -14.32
CA THR A 81 -2.10 -5.85 -14.04
C THR A 81 -2.51 -4.59 -13.27
N SER A 82 -3.77 -4.15 -13.43
CA SER A 82 -4.31 -3.00 -12.69
C SER A 82 -4.23 -3.18 -11.17
N THR A 83 -4.25 -4.43 -10.71
CA THR A 83 -4.07 -4.84 -9.32
C THR A 83 -2.66 -4.50 -8.81
N PHE A 84 -1.62 -4.94 -9.52
CA PHE A 84 -0.23 -4.64 -9.16
C PHE A 84 0.05 -3.14 -9.25
N PHE A 85 -0.52 -2.46 -10.25
CA PHE A 85 -0.46 -1.00 -10.35
C PHE A 85 -1.09 -0.30 -9.13
N ALA A 86 -2.25 -0.79 -8.66
CA ALA A 86 -2.90 -0.25 -7.46
C ALA A 86 -2.05 -0.45 -6.19
N LEU A 87 -1.36 -1.59 -6.06
CA LEU A 87 -0.43 -1.85 -4.96
C LEU A 87 0.79 -0.93 -5.01
N ALA A 88 1.36 -0.72 -6.20
CA ALA A 88 2.44 0.24 -6.39
C ALA A 88 1.97 1.66 -6.00
N LEU A 89 0.77 2.06 -6.43
CA LEU A 89 0.20 3.36 -6.08
C LEU A 89 -0.05 3.49 -4.56
N MET A 90 -0.51 2.43 -3.90
CA MET A 90 -0.66 2.39 -2.44
C MET A 90 0.66 2.65 -1.74
N SER A 91 1.70 1.88 -2.08
CA SER A 91 3.03 2.09 -1.50
C SER A 91 3.63 3.47 -1.79
N LEU A 92 3.32 4.09 -2.94
CA LEU A 92 3.69 5.47 -3.23
C LEU A 92 2.97 6.47 -2.33
N LEU A 93 1.67 6.28 -2.11
CA LEU A 93 0.87 7.15 -1.25
C LEU A 93 1.32 7.04 0.22
N ASP A 94 1.79 5.87 0.65
CA ASP A 94 2.34 5.66 1.99
C ASP A 94 3.61 6.51 2.23
N VAL A 95 4.54 6.52 1.28
CA VAL A 95 5.75 7.37 1.31
C VAL A 95 5.36 8.86 1.43
N ILE A 96 4.40 9.32 0.64
CA ILE A 96 3.92 10.71 0.65
C ILE A 96 3.24 11.05 1.98
N ALA A 97 2.41 10.16 2.50
CA ALA A 97 1.72 10.32 3.78
C ALA A 97 2.72 10.40 4.94
N GLY A 98 3.70 9.50 5.00
CA GLY A 98 4.74 9.48 6.03
C GLY A 98 5.56 10.79 6.09
N PHE A 99 5.93 11.34 4.94
CA PHE A 99 6.58 12.66 4.87
C PHE A 99 5.65 13.79 5.35
N THR A 100 4.39 13.77 4.91
CA THR A 100 3.41 14.80 5.27
C THR A 100 3.20 14.86 6.78
N VAL A 101 3.04 13.70 7.43
CA VAL A 101 2.86 13.61 8.88
C VAL A 101 4.11 14.06 9.63
N SER A 102 5.31 13.64 9.19
CA SER A 102 6.58 14.05 9.81
C SER A 102 6.78 15.57 9.77
N ILE A 103 6.48 16.20 8.63
CA ILE A 103 6.56 17.66 8.48
C ILE A 103 5.56 18.38 9.40
N VAL A 104 4.32 17.90 9.45
CA VAL A 104 3.28 18.49 10.30
C VAL A 104 3.64 18.37 11.79
N ALA A 105 4.16 17.22 12.22
CA ALA A 105 4.63 17.00 13.59
C ALA A 105 5.74 17.99 13.96
N ALA A 106 6.77 18.12 13.10
CA ALA A 106 7.86 19.07 13.32
C ALA A 106 7.36 20.53 13.43
N ARG A 107 6.42 20.95 12.56
CA ARG A 107 5.84 22.31 12.60
C ARG A 107 5.07 22.59 13.89
N ARG A 108 4.35 21.60 14.43
CA ARG A 108 3.64 21.73 15.71
C ARG A 108 4.60 21.90 16.87
N ASP A 109 5.72 21.16 16.87
CA ASP A 109 6.71 21.24 17.95
C ASP A 109 7.36 22.63 18.03
N PHE A 110 7.60 23.30 16.88
CA PHE A 110 8.09 24.69 16.85
C PHE A 110 7.07 25.71 17.39
N ALA A 111 5.78 25.51 17.15
CA ALA A 111 4.73 26.42 17.62
C ALA A 111 4.57 26.40 19.16
N ILE A 112 4.90 25.29 19.81
CA ILE A 112 4.87 25.18 21.28
C ILE A 112 6.11 25.83 21.92
N GLY A 113 7.28 25.79 21.24
CA GLY A 113 8.52 26.39 21.74
C GLY A 113 8.51 27.92 21.83
N ASP A 114 7.73 28.59 20.99
CA ASP A 114 7.64 30.06 20.92
C ASP A 114 6.67 30.67 21.96
N SER A 115 5.80 29.86 22.59
CA SER A 115 4.83 30.32 23.60
C SER A 115 5.30 30.18 25.06
N VAL A 116 6.53 29.70 25.27
CA VAL A 116 7.17 29.50 26.59
C VAL A 116 8.30 30.50 26.85
N ARG A 117 8.49 31.48 25.97
CA ARG A 117 9.42 32.62 26.15
C ARG A 117 8.65 33.93 26.25
#